data_AF-A0A0D6QPN1-F1
#
_entry.id   AF-A0A0D6QPN1-F1
#
_cell.length_a   1.000
_cell.length_b   1.000
_cell.length_c   1.000
_cell.angle_alpha   90.00
_cell.angle_beta   90.00
_cell.angle_gamma   90.00
#
_symmetry.space_group_name_H-M   'P 1'
#
loop_
_entity.id
_entity.type
_entity.pdbx_description
1 polymer ?
#
loop_
_entity_poly.entity_id
_entity_poly.type
_entity_poly.pdbx_seq_one_letter_code
_entity_poly.pdbx_strand_id
1 'polypeptide(L)'
;MTLALVAALLTAATPAGGKAAVPAVRHAGTPGPAPRAIRSAEDLAALCRALTPPERLRPRGDAVERGEAEARHDADRDAAIVARYAITLPAARLPFAPYDASERRLSLAEPGVLPVAEGGSRLWPSEERGLPVEADAGAARRVLEAQRAGRLALELTFDLPDDATCGADPRGKTFTLPVEPVEWAWTDGGAALARGGAGADRPLATAAQGATPRVDVGEPIAGPSDAKRAVLTRAGDLQACYAEALRRDPAVDGVLVVELGGGRIGVAADSTGTPELSTCVQRALATLAAPGGGRVAVPIRFELVAPATAAAAGTGSAPAR
;
A
#
# COMPACT_ATOMS: atom_id res chain seq x y z
N MET A 1 -68.99 28.20 -11.49
CA MET A 1 -68.24 27.66 -12.65
C MET A 1 -66.77 27.81 -12.33
N THR A 2 -66.07 26.75 -11.86
CA THR A 2 -65.18 25.87 -12.68
C THR A 2 -64.12 26.70 -13.44
N LEU A 3 -62.80 26.48 -13.32
CA LEU A 3 -62.02 25.29 -12.99
C LEU A 3 -60.58 25.74 -12.59
N ALA A 4 -59.94 24.97 -11.70
CA ALA A 4 -58.55 25.13 -11.28
C ALA A 4 -57.54 24.78 -12.39
N LEU A 5 -56.36 25.40 -12.39
CA LEU A 5 -55.17 24.85 -13.06
C LEU A 5 -53.95 25.03 -12.15
N VAL A 6 -53.61 23.95 -11.45
CA VAL A 6 -52.35 23.76 -10.73
C VAL A 6 -51.36 23.17 -11.74
N ALA A 7 -50.35 23.93 -12.15
CA ALA A 7 -49.25 23.40 -12.96
C ALA A 7 -48.13 22.92 -12.02
N ALA A 8 -48.11 21.62 -11.76
CA ALA A 8 -47.02 20.94 -11.08
C ALA A 8 -45.83 20.79 -12.06
N LEU A 9 -44.77 21.55 -11.84
CA LEU A 9 -43.47 21.36 -12.48
C LEU A 9 -42.76 20.17 -11.81
N LEU A 10 -42.87 19.00 -12.44
CA LEU A 10 -42.03 17.83 -12.17
C LEU A 10 -40.65 18.03 -12.79
N THR A 11 -39.69 18.55 -12.03
CA THR A 11 -38.27 18.44 -12.36
C THR A 11 -37.79 17.03 -12.00
N ALA A 12 -37.79 16.14 -13.00
CA ALA A 12 -37.12 14.86 -12.90
C ALA A 12 -35.60 15.09 -12.83
N ALA A 13 -35.06 15.08 -11.61
CA ALA A 13 -33.63 14.98 -11.38
C ALA A 13 -33.18 13.57 -11.79
N THR A 14 -32.55 13.44 -12.95
CA THR A 14 -31.77 12.25 -13.30
C THR A 14 -30.62 12.13 -12.31
N PRO A 15 -30.50 11.04 -11.52
CA PRO A 15 -29.26 10.80 -10.80
C PRO A 15 -28.19 10.50 -11.84
N ALA A 16 -27.25 11.43 -11.99
CA ALA A 16 -26.00 11.16 -12.67
C ALA A 16 -25.40 9.91 -12.04
N GLY A 17 -25.27 8.85 -12.83
CA GLY A 17 -24.58 7.63 -12.45
C GLY A 17 -23.13 7.96 -12.19
N GLY A 18 -22.83 8.30 -10.93
CA GLY A 18 -21.47 8.37 -10.43
C GLY A 18 -20.87 6.99 -10.58
N LYS A 19 -19.95 6.84 -11.54
CA LYS A 19 -18.97 5.76 -11.49
C LYS A 19 -18.37 5.81 -10.10
N ALA A 20 -18.56 4.75 -9.32
CA ALA A 20 -17.92 4.61 -8.03
C ALA A 20 -16.41 4.86 -8.25
N ALA A 21 -15.88 5.89 -7.61
CA ALA A 21 -14.46 6.15 -7.60
C ALA A 21 -13.78 4.92 -7.02
N VAL A 22 -13.11 4.15 -7.88
CA VAL A 22 -12.20 3.09 -7.44
C VAL A 22 -11.06 3.83 -6.75
N PRO A 23 -10.75 3.56 -5.47
CA PRO A 23 -9.59 4.16 -4.83
C PRO A 23 -8.36 3.86 -5.70
N ALA A 24 -7.57 4.86 -6.11
CA ALA A 24 -6.43 4.58 -6.99
C ALA A 24 -5.33 3.77 -6.27
N VAL A 25 -5.34 3.78 -4.93
CA VAL A 25 -4.51 2.90 -4.10
C VAL A 25 -5.14 1.50 -4.05
N ARG A 26 -4.65 0.60 -4.92
CA ARG A 26 -5.08 -0.80 -4.91
C ARG A 26 -4.35 -1.56 -3.82
N HIS A 27 -5.10 -2.24 -2.95
CA HIS A 27 -4.54 -3.11 -1.92
C HIS A 27 -3.51 -4.09 -2.50
N ALA A 28 -2.37 -4.23 -1.81
CA ALA A 28 -1.39 -5.28 -2.01
C ALA A 28 -2.08 -6.65 -2.14
N GLY A 29 -1.80 -7.40 -3.22
CA GLY A 29 -2.38 -8.73 -3.45
C GLY A 29 -3.69 -8.76 -4.26
N THR A 30 -4.31 -7.62 -4.60
CA THR A 30 -5.46 -7.61 -5.53
C THR A 30 -4.96 -8.01 -6.94
N PRO A 31 -5.54 -9.01 -7.63
CA PRO A 31 -5.16 -9.37 -9.00
C PRO A 31 -5.51 -8.20 -9.94
N GLY A 32 -4.57 -7.27 -10.09
CA GLY A 32 -4.64 -6.19 -11.05
C GLY A 32 -4.09 -6.62 -12.40
N PRO A 33 -4.36 -5.87 -13.48
CA PRO A 33 -3.58 -5.97 -14.70
C PRO A 33 -2.07 -5.90 -14.37
N ALA A 34 -1.28 -6.68 -15.11
CA ALA A 34 0.16 -6.73 -14.95
C ALA A 34 0.77 -5.31 -14.93
N PRO A 35 1.74 -5.02 -14.04
CA PRO A 35 2.37 -3.71 -13.98
C PRO A 35 2.93 -3.28 -15.33
N ARG A 36 2.73 -2.02 -15.70
CA ARG A 36 3.33 -1.40 -16.88
C ARG A 36 4.80 -1.15 -16.61
N ALA A 37 5.68 -1.70 -17.44
CA ALA A 37 7.11 -1.54 -17.27
C ALA A 37 7.57 -0.13 -17.70
N ILE A 38 8.29 0.57 -16.81
CA ILE A 38 9.08 1.76 -17.13
C ILE A 38 10.52 1.29 -17.34
N ARG A 39 10.97 1.22 -18.60
CA ARG A 39 12.28 0.67 -18.97
C ARG A 39 13.30 1.75 -19.30
N SER A 40 12.82 2.94 -19.61
CA SER A 40 13.62 4.04 -20.14
C SER A 40 13.17 5.40 -19.61
N ALA A 41 14.00 6.42 -19.82
CA ALA A 41 13.63 7.81 -19.60
C ALA A 41 12.45 8.24 -20.49
N GLU A 42 12.31 7.64 -21.68
CA GLU A 42 11.21 7.94 -22.60
C GLU A 42 9.87 7.42 -22.08
N ASP A 43 9.85 6.23 -21.47
CA ASP A 43 8.66 5.66 -20.82
C ASP A 43 8.20 6.56 -19.66
N LEU A 44 9.15 7.01 -18.83
CA LEU A 44 8.85 7.95 -17.75
C LEU A 44 8.35 9.30 -18.29
N ALA A 45 8.96 9.81 -19.36
CA ALA A 45 8.52 11.04 -20.00
C ALA A 45 7.11 10.89 -20.62
N ALA A 46 6.79 9.73 -21.18
CA ALA A 46 5.46 9.43 -21.70
C ALA A 46 4.42 9.40 -20.57
N LEU A 47 4.74 8.75 -19.45
CA LEU A 47 3.91 8.77 -18.26
C LEU A 47 3.69 10.21 -17.77
N CYS A 48 4.76 11.00 -17.66
CA CYS A 48 4.65 12.39 -17.24
C CYS A 48 3.83 13.28 -18.18
N ARG A 49 3.87 13.02 -19.49
CA ARG A 49 2.99 13.70 -20.45
C ARG A 49 1.52 13.34 -20.20
N ALA A 50 1.20 12.06 -19.99
CA ALA A 50 -0.16 11.62 -19.66
C ALA A 50 -0.67 12.25 -18.34
N LEU A 51 0.22 12.47 -17.37
CA LEU A 51 -0.11 13.11 -16.09
C LEU A 51 -0.14 14.66 -16.15
N THR A 52 0.00 15.26 -17.33
CA THR A 52 -0.07 16.73 -17.46
C THR A 52 -1.48 17.21 -17.11
N PRO A 53 -1.65 18.19 -16.20
CA PRO A 53 -2.95 18.74 -15.90
C PRO A 53 -3.62 19.37 -17.14
N PRO A 54 -4.94 19.24 -17.31
CA PRO A 54 -5.66 19.73 -18.48
C PRO A 54 -5.48 21.24 -18.70
N GLU A 55 -5.32 22.03 -17.62
CA GLU A 55 -5.12 23.49 -17.69
C GLU A 55 -3.80 23.88 -18.39
N ARG A 56 -2.83 22.95 -18.39
CA ARG A 56 -1.52 23.12 -19.04
C ARG A 56 -1.53 22.60 -20.47
N LEU A 57 -2.59 21.93 -20.92
CA LEU A 57 -2.72 21.54 -22.31
C LEU A 57 -2.87 22.80 -23.17
N ARG A 58 -2.26 22.73 -24.34
CA ARG A 58 -2.38 23.74 -25.41
C ARG A 58 -2.74 23.01 -26.70
N PRO A 59 -3.92 22.37 -26.77
CA PRO A 59 -4.32 21.64 -27.95
C PRO A 59 -4.48 22.61 -29.13
N ARG A 60 -4.02 22.18 -30.30
CA ARG A 60 -4.17 22.91 -31.56
C ARG A 60 -5.43 22.41 -32.29
N GLY A 61 -5.92 23.21 -33.22
CA GLY A 61 -7.08 22.86 -34.04
C GLY A 61 -8.30 23.74 -33.78
N ASP A 62 -9.41 23.39 -34.43
CA ASP A 62 -10.70 24.07 -34.22
C ASP A 62 -11.32 23.75 -32.84
N ALA A 63 -12.50 24.29 -32.54
CA ALA A 63 -13.14 24.08 -31.24
C ALA A 63 -13.50 22.61 -30.96
N VAL A 64 -13.86 21.85 -32.00
CA VAL A 64 -14.22 20.43 -31.87
C VAL A 64 -12.96 19.60 -31.68
N GLU A 65 -11.94 19.82 -32.50
CA GLU A 65 -10.65 19.13 -32.40
C GLU A 65 -10.00 19.32 -31.03
N ARG A 66 -10.07 20.53 -30.48
CA ARG A 66 -9.57 20.83 -29.12
C ARG A 66 -10.37 20.10 -28.04
N GLY A 67 -11.70 20.12 -28.12
CA GLY A 67 -12.56 19.41 -27.15
C GLY A 67 -12.32 17.90 -27.16
N GLU A 68 -12.16 17.29 -28.34
CA GLU A 68 -11.81 15.88 -28.44
C GLU A 68 -10.41 15.57 -27.92
N ALA A 69 -9.43 16.45 -28.16
CA ALA A 69 -8.08 16.28 -27.67
C ALA A 69 -8.02 16.35 -26.13
N GLU A 70 -8.76 17.28 -25.52
CA GLU A 70 -8.91 17.39 -24.06
C GLU A 70 -9.57 16.13 -23.49
N ALA A 71 -10.69 15.68 -24.06
CA ALA A 71 -11.39 14.47 -23.59
C ALA A 71 -10.54 13.20 -23.71
N ARG A 72 -9.76 13.06 -24.80
CA ARG A 72 -8.80 11.95 -24.96
C ARG A 72 -7.71 12.02 -23.90
N HIS A 73 -7.16 13.22 -23.65
CA HIS A 73 -6.13 13.41 -22.64
C HIS A 73 -6.63 13.10 -21.23
N ASP A 74 -7.84 13.53 -20.87
CA ASP A 74 -8.44 13.22 -19.57
C ASP A 74 -8.60 11.71 -19.37
N ALA A 75 -9.06 10.99 -20.40
CA ALA A 75 -9.16 9.54 -20.35
C ALA A 75 -7.79 8.86 -20.21
N ASP A 76 -6.77 9.35 -20.92
CA ASP A 76 -5.39 8.85 -20.82
C ASP A 76 -4.79 9.12 -19.43
N ARG A 77 -5.07 10.30 -18.85
CA ARG A 77 -4.65 10.67 -17.50
C ARG A 77 -5.28 9.77 -16.45
N ASP A 78 -6.59 9.56 -16.51
CA ASP A 78 -7.31 8.68 -15.59
C ASP A 78 -6.78 7.24 -15.68
N ALA A 79 -6.56 6.75 -16.90
CA ALA A 79 -5.98 5.44 -17.14
C ALA A 79 -4.53 5.33 -16.65
N ALA A 80 -3.76 6.42 -16.64
CA ALA A 80 -2.40 6.46 -16.11
C ALA A 80 -2.39 6.43 -14.57
N ILE A 81 -3.30 7.14 -13.90
CA ILE A 81 -3.38 7.22 -12.44
C ILE A 81 -3.74 5.87 -11.83
N VAL A 82 -4.73 5.17 -12.39
CA VAL A 82 -5.18 3.88 -11.83
C VAL A 82 -4.32 2.68 -12.27
N ALA A 83 -3.27 2.92 -13.05
CA ALA A 83 -2.36 1.87 -13.50
C ALA A 83 -1.26 1.62 -12.45
N ARG A 84 -0.79 0.37 -12.41
CA ARG A 84 0.38 -0.04 -11.64
C ARG A 84 1.60 -0.06 -12.54
N TYR A 85 2.74 0.37 -12.01
CA TYR A 85 4.00 0.45 -12.74
C TYR A 85 5.08 -0.39 -12.08
N ALA A 86 6.03 -0.87 -12.89
CA ALA A 86 7.22 -1.57 -12.42
C ALA A 86 8.47 -1.00 -13.07
N ILE A 87 9.54 -0.88 -12.30
CA ILE A 87 10.83 -0.35 -12.75
C ILE A 87 11.97 -1.11 -12.08
N THR A 88 13.08 -1.28 -12.80
CA THR A 88 14.35 -1.76 -12.26
C THR A 88 15.37 -0.65 -12.34
N LEU A 89 15.98 -0.31 -11.20
CA LEU A 89 16.92 0.81 -11.06
C LEU A 89 18.28 0.32 -10.56
N PRO A 90 19.40 0.82 -11.11
CA PRO A 90 20.70 0.65 -10.47
C PRO A 90 20.70 1.31 -9.08
N ALA A 91 21.04 0.54 -8.05
CA ALA A 91 20.99 0.97 -6.65
C ALA A 91 22.38 1.18 -6.02
N ALA A 92 23.46 1.04 -6.80
CA ALA A 92 24.85 1.20 -6.34
C ALA A 92 25.11 2.54 -5.62
N ARG A 93 24.41 3.60 -5.99
CA ARG A 93 24.61 4.97 -5.45
C ARG A 93 23.53 5.42 -4.46
N LEU A 94 22.56 4.55 -4.13
CA LEU A 94 21.49 4.91 -3.19
C LEU A 94 22.03 4.91 -1.76
N PRO A 95 21.86 5.99 -0.98
CA PRO A 95 22.37 6.03 0.38
C PRO A 95 21.49 5.14 1.29
N PHE A 96 22.10 4.20 2.01
CA PHE A 96 21.42 3.44 3.07
C PHE A 96 21.60 4.13 4.42
N ALA A 97 20.56 4.08 5.25
CA ALA A 97 20.64 4.42 6.66
C ALA A 97 21.47 3.36 7.42
N PRO A 98 21.98 3.67 8.62
CA PRO A 98 22.55 2.65 9.49
C PRO A 98 21.55 1.52 9.74
N TYR A 99 22.03 0.28 9.69
CA TYR A 99 21.21 -0.90 9.97
C TYR A 99 20.70 -0.87 11.42
N ASP A 100 19.40 -1.06 11.58
CA ASP A 100 18.75 -1.17 12.87
C ASP A 100 18.80 -2.61 13.36
N ALA A 101 19.71 -2.89 14.30
CA ALA A 101 19.87 -4.22 14.87
C ALA A 101 18.68 -4.64 15.74
N SER A 102 17.97 -3.69 16.35
CA SER A 102 16.85 -3.96 17.25
C SER A 102 15.60 -4.34 16.47
N GLU A 103 15.34 -3.64 15.37
CA GLU A 103 14.20 -3.89 14.48
C GLU A 103 14.53 -4.82 13.33
N ARG A 104 15.80 -5.26 13.22
CA ARG A 104 16.33 -6.08 12.11
C ARG A 104 15.98 -5.48 10.75
N ARG A 105 16.24 -4.18 10.60
CA ARG A 105 15.76 -3.38 9.48
C ARG A 105 16.89 -2.67 8.76
N LEU A 106 16.85 -2.75 7.43
CA LEU A 106 17.67 -1.93 6.53
C LEU A 106 16.76 -1.01 5.71
N SER A 107 17.10 0.27 5.62
CA SER A 107 16.34 1.26 4.85
C SER A 107 17.28 2.21 4.11
N LEU A 108 16.76 2.88 3.09
CA LEU A 108 17.40 4.04 2.49
C LEU A 108 17.46 5.21 3.49
N ALA A 109 18.53 5.98 3.40
CA ALA A 109 18.63 7.25 4.10
C ALA A 109 17.67 8.26 3.49
N GLU A 110 17.07 9.09 4.34
CA GLU A 110 16.17 10.14 3.88
C GLU A 110 16.92 11.35 3.33
N PRO A 111 16.41 11.99 2.26
CA PRO A 111 15.22 11.61 1.49
C PRO A 111 15.53 10.48 0.48
N GLY A 112 14.65 9.47 0.41
CA GLY A 112 14.79 8.29 -0.45
C GLY A 112 14.51 8.56 -1.94
N VAL A 113 15.25 9.48 -2.55
CA VAL A 113 15.06 9.87 -3.96
C VAL A 113 15.72 8.86 -4.89
N LEU A 114 14.94 8.29 -5.82
CA LEU A 114 15.39 7.21 -6.69
C LEU A 114 15.68 7.75 -8.09
N PRO A 115 16.93 7.74 -8.57
CA PRO A 115 17.25 8.20 -9.92
C PRO A 115 16.72 7.22 -10.97
N VAL A 116 16.07 7.75 -12.00
CA VAL A 116 15.59 6.99 -13.16
C VAL A 116 16.47 7.29 -14.37
N ALA A 117 17.09 6.23 -14.90
CA ALA A 117 18.00 6.27 -16.05
C ALA A 117 19.21 7.23 -15.89
N GLU A 118 20.12 7.19 -16.86
CA GLU A 118 21.19 8.17 -16.99
C GLU A 118 20.62 9.48 -17.54
N GLY A 119 19.95 10.28 -16.70
CA GLY A 119 19.27 11.49 -17.19
C GLY A 119 18.80 12.49 -16.15
N GLY A 120 18.86 12.16 -14.86
CA GLY A 120 18.53 13.10 -13.77
C GLY A 120 17.04 13.17 -13.41
N SER A 121 16.17 12.44 -14.09
CA SER A 121 14.79 12.18 -13.65
C SER A 121 14.77 11.32 -12.39
N ARG A 122 13.72 11.48 -11.58
CA ARG A 122 13.67 10.91 -10.23
C ARG A 122 12.26 10.42 -9.89
N LEU A 123 12.19 9.28 -9.22
CA LEU A 123 11.00 8.89 -8.45
C LEU A 123 11.17 9.38 -7.02
N TRP A 124 10.08 9.88 -6.46
CA TRP A 124 10.02 10.29 -5.07
C TRP A 124 8.91 9.51 -4.38
N PRO A 125 9.25 8.56 -3.49
CA PRO A 125 8.27 7.93 -2.61
C PRO A 125 7.53 9.01 -1.81
N SER A 126 6.22 9.14 -2.04
CA SER A 126 5.40 10.23 -1.49
C SER A 126 5.16 10.10 0.01
N GLU A 127 5.13 8.88 0.54
CA GLU A 127 5.13 8.60 1.97
C GLU A 127 6.57 8.39 2.46
N GLU A 128 6.85 8.81 3.70
CA GLU A 128 8.13 8.63 4.43
C GLU A 128 8.44 7.14 4.68
N ARG A 129 8.61 6.37 3.61
CA ARG A 129 8.98 4.97 3.62
C ARG A 129 10.32 4.93 2.95
N GLY A 130 11.40 4.93 3.73
CA GLY A 130 12.77 4.70 3.25
C GLY A 130 12.99 3.30 2.67
N LEU A 131 12.02 2.76 1.92
CA LEU A 131 11.96 1.42 1.36
C LEU A 131 12.51 0.35 2.33
N PRO A 132 11.98 0.28 3.57
CA PRO A 132 12.53 -0.61 4.58
C PRO A 132 12.39 -2.07 4.18
N VAL A 133 13.42 -2.87 4.48
CA VAL A 133 13.36 -4.32 4.39
C VAL A 133 13.68 -4.92 5.75
N GLU A 134 12.90 -5.92 6.14
CA GLU A 134 13.25 -6.80 7.25
C GLU A 134 14.39 -7.70 6.77
N ALA A 135 15.56 -7.56 7.38
CA ALA A 135 16.76 -8.26 6.98
C ALA A 135 17.56 -8.59 8.24
N ASP A 136 17.99 -9.84 8.40
CA ASP A 136 19.01 -10.13 9.40
C ASP A 136 20.35 -9.46 9.03
N ALA A 137 21.28 -9.44 9.98
CA ALA A 137 22.59 -8.83 9.78
C ALA A 137 23.37 -9.46 8.60
N GLY A 138 23.14 -10.73 8.27
CA GLY A 138 23.75 -11.39 7.13
C GLY A 138 23.15 -10.91 5.80
N ALA A 139 21.83 -10.83 5.70
CA ALA A 139 21.11 -10.28 4.55
C ALA A 139 21.47 -8.80 4.32
N ALA A 140 21.45 -7.98 5.38
CA ALA A 140 21.85 -6.59 5.30
C ALA A 140 23.30 -6.43 4.80
N ARG A 141 24.24 -7.26 5.28
CA ARG A 141 25.64 -7.25 4.77
C ARG A 141 25.71 -7.58 3.29
N ARG A 142 24.98 -8.60 2.80
CA ARG A 142 24.96 -8.95 1.37
C ARG A 142 24.44 -7.80 0.51
N VAL A 143 23.38 -7.11 0.93
CA VAL A 143 22.86 -5.93 0.24
C VAL A 143 23.92 -4.84 0.16
N LEU A 144 24.56 -4.50 1.29
CA LEU A 144 25.60 -3.46 1.35
C LEU A 144 26.91 -3.86 0.62
N GLU A 145 27.22 -5.14 0.52
CA GLU A 145 28.34 -5.66 -0.27
C GLU A 145 28.05 -5.57 -1.78
N ALA A 146 26.86 -5.98 -2.22
CA ALA A 146 26.43 -5.82 -3.60
C ALA A 146 26.40 -4.34 -4.01
N GLN A 147 26.00 -3.46 -3.10
CA GLN A 147 26.05 -2.01 -3.31
C GLN A 147 27.49 -1.52 -3.54
N ARG A 148 28.40 -1.84 -2.61
CA ARG A 148 29.82 -1.44 -2.70
C ARG A 148 30.50 -1.99 -3.95
N ALA A 149 30.07 -3.16 -4.42
CA ALA A 149 30.56 -3.76 -5.65
C ALA A 149 29.89 -3.20 -6.93
N GLY A 150 28.94 -2.27 -6.80
CA GLY A 150 28.26 -1.64 -7.94
C GLY A 150 27.24 -2.52 -8.66
N ARG A 151 26.84 -3.65 -8.06
CA ARG A 151 25.94 -4.64 -8.70
C ARG A 151 24.51 -4.61 -8.18
N LEU A 152 24.26 -3.89 -7.08
CA LEU A 152 22.93 -3.81 -6.49
C LEU A 152 21.94 -3.13 -7.45
N ALA A 153 20.79 -3.76 -7.63
CA ALA A 153 19.63 -3.18 -8.28
C ALA A 153 18.43 -3.15 -7.33
N LEU A 154 17.50 -2.23 -7.60
CA LEU A 154 16.19 -2.11 -6.97
C LEU A 154 15.13 -2.46 -8.01
N GLU A 155 14.38 -3.52 -7.77
CA GLU A 155 13.12 -3.77 -8.45
C GLU A 155 12.01 -3.12 -7.63
N LEU A 156 11.21 -2.26 -8.25
CA LEU A 156 10.17 -1.48 -7.58
C LEU A 156 8.86 -1.57 -8.38
N THR A 157 7.81 -1.99 -7.70
CA THR A 157 6.42 -1.88 -8.16
C THR A 157 5.74 -0.77 -7.37
N PHE A 158 5.07 0.13 -8.05
CA PHE A 158 4.44 1.30 -7.44
C PHE A 158 3.13 1.69 -8.12
N ASP A 159 2.28 2.36 -7.33
CA ASP A 159 1.10 3.07 -7.82
C ASP A 159 1.39 4.59 -7.80
N LEU A 160 0.45 5.36 -8.35
CA LEU A 160 0.51 6.83 -8.34
C LEU A 160 -0.51 7.38 -7.34
N PRO A 161 -0.17 8.44 -6.59
CA PRO A 161 -1.18 9.20 -5.86
C PRO A 161 -2.31 9.70 -6.77
N ASP A 162 -3.52 9.86 -6.22
CA ASP A 162 -4.71 10.33 -6.97
C ASP A 162 -4.47 11.67 -7.69
N ASP A 163 -3.64 12.53 -7.10
CA ASP A 163 -3.27 13.86 -7.60
C ASP A 163 -1.88 13.91 -8.23
N ALA A 164 -1.31 12.75 -8.59
CA ALA A 164 0.04 12.66 -9.13
C ALA A 164 0.24 13.59 -10.32
N THR A 165 1.21 14.50 -10.18
CA THR A 165 1.68 15.37 -11.25
C THR A 165 3.19 15.30 -11.32
N CYS A 166 3.74 15.29 -12.54
CA CYS A 166 5.18 15.37 -12.69
C CYS A 166 5.66 16.81 -12.47
N GLY A 167 6.62 16.99 -11.57
CA GLY A 167 7.50 18.14 -11.60
C GLY A 167 8.39 18.04 -12.84
N ALA A 168 8.50 19.09 -13.63
CA ALA A 168 9.46 19.16 -14.73
C ALA A 168 10.45 20.27 -14.45
N ASP A 169 11.72 20.10 -14.85
CA ASP A 169 12.66 21.21 -14.87
C ASP A 169 12.22 22.27 -15.90
N PRO A 170 12.73 23.52 -15.81
CA PRO A 170 12.36 24.59 -16.74
C PRO A 170 12.60 24.27 -18.22
N ARG A 171 13.46 23.30 -18.52
CA ARG A 171 13.75 22.85 -19.89
C ARG A 171 12.91 21.64 -20.33
N GLY A 172 12.10 21.06 -19.44
CA GLY A 172 11.24 19.90 -19.72
C GLY A 172 11.98 18.62 -20.04
N LYS A 173 13.24 18.49 -19.58
CA LYS A 173 14.14 17.36 -19.84
C LYS A 173 14.21 16.38 -18.69
N THR A 174 14.01 16.85 -17.46
CA THR A 174 14.01 15.98 -16.28
C THR A 174 12.69 16.06 -15.56
N PHE A 175 12.25 14.91 -15.04
CA PHE A 175 10.98 14.77 -14.35
C PHE A 175 11.17 14.26 -12.94
N THR A 176 10.39 14.79 -12.00
CA THR A 176 10.21 14.23 -10.66
C THR A 176 8.78 13.72 -10.58
N LEU A 177 8.62 12.42 -10.34
CA LEU A 177 7.31 11.77 -10.22
C LEU A 177 7.12 11.28 -8.78
N PRO A 178 6.09 11.75 -8.05
CA PRO A 178 5.71 11.13 -6.79
C PRO A 178 5.15 9.72 -7.05
N VAL A 179 5.54 8.76 -6.22
CA VAL A 179 5.12 7.35 -6.34
C VAL A 179 4.76 6.79 -4.98
N GLU A 180 3.87 5.79 -4.97
CA GLU A 180 3.53 5.01 -3.78
C GLU A 180 4.08 3.58 -3.93
N PRO A 181 5.22 3.26 -3.29
CA PRO A 181 5.81 1.92 -3.36
C PRO A 181 4.84 0.84 -2.84
N VAL A 182 4.57 -0.15 -3.68
CA VAL A 182 3.71 -1.30 -3.35
C VAL A 182 4.57 -2.49 -2.93
N GLU A 183 5.60 -2.81 -3.72
CA GLU A 183 6.51 -3.93 -3.52
C GLU A 183 7.90 -3.53 -4.01
N TRP A 184 8.93 -3.98 -3.32
CA TRP A 184 10.30 -3.79 -3.80
C TRP A 184 11.22 -4.94 -3.41
N ALA A 185 12.26 -5.15 -4.21
CA ALA A 185 13.32 -6.11 -3.97
C ALA A 185 14.70 -5.50 -4.25
N TRP A 186 15.63 -5.76 -3.34
CA TRP A 186 17.05 -5.51 -3.55
C TRP A 186 17.66 -6.75 -4.22
N THR A 187 18.25 -6.60 -5.40
CA THR A 187 18.76 -7.73 -6.19
C THR A 187 20.25 -7.61 -6.56
N ASP A 188 20.92 -8.73 -6.72
CA ASP A 188 22.27 -8.85 -7.31
C ASP A 188 22.22 -9.91 -8.41
N GLY A 189 22.48 -9.52 -9.66
CA GLY A 189 22.39 -10.42 -10.82
C GLY A 189 20.99 -11.03 -11.03
N GLY A 190 19.93 -10.34 -10.61
CA GLY A 190 18.54 -10.80 -10.67
C GLY A 190 18.10 -11.71 -9.51
N ALA A 191 19.01 -12.07 -8.59
CA ALA A 191 18.64 -12.79 -7.37
C ALA A 191 18.26 -11.80 -6.27
N ALA A 192 17.08 -11.98 -5.66
CA ALA A 192 16.65 -11.17 -4.52
C ALA A 192 17.49 -11.45 -3.28
N LEU A 193 18.04 -10.38 -2.71
CA LEU A 193 18.80 -10.37 -1.46
C LEU A 193 17.92 -10.02 -0.25
N ALA A 194 16.92 -9.17 -0.45
CA ALA A 194 15.91 -8.78 0.51
C ALA A 194 14.70 -8.15 -0.21
N ARG A 195 13.50 -8.28 0.37
CA ARG A 195 12.27 -7.71 -0.17
C ARG A 195 11.52 -6.89 0.88
N GLY A 196 10.72 -5.94 0.42
CA GLY A 196 9.84 -5.12 1.24
C GLY A 196 8.49 -4.84 0.57
N GLY A 197 7.60 -4.17 1.31
CA GLY A 197 6.22 -3.92 0.87
C GLY A 197 5.39 -5.20 0.84
N ALA A 198 4.55 -5.35 -0.19
CA ALA A 198 3.70 -6.51 -0.39
C ALA A 198 4.49 -7.81 -0.65
N GLY A 199 5.68 -7.71 -1.24
CA GLY A 199 6.56 -8.85 -1.50
C GLY A 199 7.56 -9.10 -0.38
N ALA A 200 7.41 -8.46 0.79
CA ALA A 200 8.37 -8.55 1.88
C ALA A 200 8.71 -10.00 2.24
N ASP A 201 10.01 -10.24 2.45
CA ASP A 201 10.51 -11.50 3.02
C ASP A 201 10.25 -11.47 4.52
N ARG A 202 8.97 -11.38 4.93
CA ARG A 202 8.61 -11.62 6.32
C ARG A 202 9.02 -13.05 6.60
N PRO A 203 9.84 -13.33 7.63
CA PRO A 203 9.96 -14.69 8.10
C PRO A 203 8.54 -15.12 8.42
N LEU A 204 8.02 -16.09 7.66
CA LEU A 204 6.82 -16.81 8.04
C LEU A 204 7.15 -17.45 9.38
N ALA A 205 6.85 -16.75 10.48
CA ALA A 205 6.90 -17.32 11.80
C ALA A 205 5.74 -18.32 11.81
N THR A 206 5.99 -19.52 11.30
CA THR A 206 4.92 -20.50 11.15
C THR A 206 4.50 -20.97 12.53
N ALA A 207 3.25 -21.39 12.70
CA ALA A 207 2.80 -22.04 13.93
C ALA A 207 3.70 -23.23 14.31
N ALA A 208 4.30 -23.89 13.30
CA ALA A 208 5.28 -24.97 13.48
C ALA A 208 6.60 -24.52 14.15
N GLN A 209 6.93 -23.23 14.11
CA GLN A 209 8.11 -22.63 14.75
C GLN A 209 7.77 -21.99 16.12
N GLY A 210 6.58 -22.24 16.66
CA GLY A 210 6.16 -21.75 17.97
C GLY A 210 5.65 -20.30 17.97
N ALA A 211 5.41 -19.72 16.79
CA ALA A 211 4.80 -18.40 16.67
C ALA A 211 3.34 -18.44 17.09
N THR A 212 2.90 -17.45 17.87
CA THR A 212 1.53 -17.39 18.36
C THR A 212 0.70 -16.40 17.53
N PRO A 213 -0.50 -16.80 17.08
CA PRO A 213 -1.40 -15.89 16.40
C PRO A 213 -1.87 -14.81 17.36
N ARG A 214 -1.60 -13.55 17.02
CA ARG A 214 -2.04 -12.39 17.78
C ARG A 214 -3.04 -11.59 16.97
N VAL A 215 -4.08 -11.13 17.68
CA VAL A 215 -5.05 -10.18 17.18
C VAL A 215 -4.93 -8.92 18.03
N ASP A 216 -4.71 -7.79 17.40
CA ASP A 216 -4.73 -6.48 18.05
C ASP A 216 -5.86 -5.62 17.47
N VAL A 217 -6.58 -4.91 18.32
CA VAL A 217 -7.71 -4.07 17.91
C VAL A 217 -7.30 -2.61 18.11
N GLY A 218 -7.13 -1.91 16.99
CA GLY A 218 -6.73 -0.51 17.00
C GLY A 218 -7.87 0.42 17.42
N GLU A 219 -7.53 1.70 17.61
CA GLU A 219 -8.53 2.73 17.88
C GLU A 219 -9.46 2.90 16.68
N PRO A 220 -10.76 3.18 16.89
CA PRO A 220 -11.68 3.44 15.79
C PRO A 220 -11.23 4.63 14.95
N ILE A 221 -11.28 4.49 13.62
CA ILE A 221 -10.88 5.53 12.66
C ILE A 221 -11.88 6.69 12.70
N ALA A 222 -13.16 6.37 12.93
CA ALA A 222 -14.24 7.32 13.15
C ALA A 222 -15.28 6.68 14.06
N GLY A 223 -15.78 7.43 15.04
CA GLY A 223 -16.78 6.97 16.01
C GLY A 223 -16.26 6.89 17.46
N PRO A 224 -17.10 6.45 18.40
CA PRO A 224 -16.75 6.43 19.82
C PRO A 224 -15.73 5.32 20.15
N SER A 225 -14.83 5.59 21.11
CA SER A 225 -13.72 4.71 21.50
C SER A 225 -14.15 3.41 22.20
N ASP A 226 -15.40 3.33 22.64
CA ASP A 226 -16.01 2.11 23.18
C ASP A 226 -16.20 1.00 22.13
N ALA A 227 -16.16 1.34 20.83
CA ALA A 227 -16.21 0.35 19.75
C ALA A 227 -15.00 -0.59 19.76
N LYS A 228 -13.79 -0.09 20.08
CA LYS A 228 -12.62 -0.95 20.31
C LYS A 228 -12.89 -1.94 21.43
N ARG A 229 -13.46 -1.49 22.54
CA ARG A 229 -13.81 -2.35 23.68
C ARG A 229 -14.83 -3.42 23.28
N ALA A 230 -15.83 -3.05 22.49
CA ALA A 230 -16.84 -3.98 21.97
C ALA A 230 -16.20 -5.08 21.08
N VAL A 231 -15.31 -4.71 20.17
CA VAL A 231 -14.58 -5.68 19.32
C VAL A 231 -13.64 -6.55 20.16
N LEU A 232 -12.96 -5.99 21.16
CA LEU A 232 -12.10 -6.75 22.07
C LEU A 232 -12.85 -7.82 22.87
N THR A 233 -14.15 -7.67 23.12
CA THR A 233 -14.96 -8.76 23.74
C THR A 233 -15.01 -10.02 22.87
N ARG A 234 -14.67 -9.92 21.58
CA ARG A 234 -14.62 -11.00 20.60
C ARG A 234 -13.19 -11.46 20.28
N ALA A 235 -12.20 -11.05 21.07
CA ALA A 235 -10.78 -11.38 20.80
C ALA A 235 -10.53 -12.88 20.60
N GLY A 236 -11.18 -13.74 21.39
CA GLY A 236 -11.08 -15.20 21.23
C GLY A 236 -11.65 -15.71 19.90
N ASP A 237 -12.82 -15.22 19.49
CA ASP A 237 -13.45 -15.56 18.21
C ASP A 237 -12.59 -15.07 17.03
N LEU A 238 -12.01 -13.86 17.15
CA LEU A 238 -11.10 -13.29 16.15
C LEU A 238 -9.79 -14.08 16.04
N GLN A 239 -9.21 -14.50 17.17
CA GLN A 239 -8.04 -15.39 17.17
C GLN A 239 -8.36 -16.74 16.54
N ALA A 240 -9.56 -17.31 16.78
CA ALA A 240 -9.98 -18.56 16.14
C ALA A 240 -10.14 -18.41 14.63
N CYS A 241 -10.71 -17.30 14.16
CA CYS A 241 -10.77 -16.96 12.74
C CYS A 241 -9.38 -16.88 12.11
N TYR A 242 -8.45 -16.22 12.81
CA TYR A 242 -7.08 -16.09 12.33
C TYR A 242 -6.33 -17.44 12.30
N ALA A 243 -6.49 -18.26 13.34
CA ALA A 243 -5.90 -19.58 13.40
C ALA A 243 -6.42 -20.54 12.31
N GLU A 244 -7.70 -20.42 11.91
CA GLU A 244 -8.24 -21.15 10.74
C GLU A 244 -7.65 -20.63 9.43
N ALA A 245 -7.51 -19.31 9.26
CA ALA A 245 -6.87 -18.73 8.07
C ALA A 245 -5.41 -19.21 7.93
N LEU A 246 -4.65 -19.19 9.03
CA LEU A 246 -3.27 -19.67 9.10
C LEU A 246 -3.09 -21.16 8.78
N ARG A 247 -4.12 -21.98 8.99
CA ARG A 247 -4.08 -23.40 8.59
C ARG A 247 -4.15 -23.60 7.08
N ARG A 248 -4.74 -22.64 6.35
CA ARG A 248 -4.90 -22.68 4.90
C ARG A 248 -3.77 -21.95 4.20
N ASP A 249 -3.40 -20.81 4.75
CA ASP A 249 -2.29 -19.99 4.28
C ASP A 249 -1.45 -19.54 5.49
N PRO A 250 -0.29 -20.18 5.73
CA PRO A 250 0.61 -19.85 6.83
C PRO A 250 1.23 -18.44 6.76
N ALA A 251 1.02 -17.72 5.66
CA ALA A 251 1.53 -16.36 5.43
C ALA A 251 0.52 -15.24 5.69
N VAL A 252 -0.70 -15.57 6.11
CA VAL A 252 -1.73 -14.56 6.35
C VAL A 252 -1.31 -13.64 7.48
N ASP A 253 -1.22 -12.36 7.17
CA ASP A 253 -1.05 -11.26 8.11
C ASP A 253 -1.69 -9.99 7.53
N GLY A 254 -1.77 -8.94 8.35
CA GLY A 254 -2.26 -7.64 7.89
C GLY A 254 -3.38 -7.09 8.76
N VAL A 255 -4.13 -6.15 8.20
CA VAL A 255 -5.18 -5.41 8.89
C VAL A 255 -6.51 -5.53 8.14
N LEU A 256 -7.56 -5.85 8.89
CA LEU A 256 -8.95 -5.81 8.45
C LEU A 256 -9.65 -4.65 9.13
N VAL A 257 -10.19 -3.71 8.35
CA VAL A 257 -11.00 -2.60 8.85
C VAL A 257 -12.46 -2.98 8.75
N VAL A 258 -13.09 -3.25 9.88
CA VAL A 258 -14.50 -3.63 9.96
C VAL A 258 -15.37 -2.41 10.22
N GLU A 259 -16.53 -2.36 9.57
CA GLU A 259 -17.56 -1.37 9.85
C GLU A 259 -18.61 -1.98 10.77
N LEU A 260 -18.75 -1.42 11.96
CA LEU A 260 -19.83 -1.73 12.90
C LEU A 260 -20.99 -0.76 12.66
N GLY A 261 -22.23 -1.26 12.76
CA GLY A 261 -23.45 -0.43 12.70
C GLY A 261 -24.16 -0.45 11.35
N GLY A 262 -25.40 0.05 11.31
CA GLY A 262 -26.23 0.02 10.09
C GLY A 262 -26.86 -1.35 9.76
N GLY A 263 -27.01 -2.23 10.76
CA GLY A 263 -27.75 -3.50 10.65
C GLY A 263 -26.96 -4.70 10.12
N ARG A 264 -25.71 -4.49 9.63
CA ARG A 264 -24.79 -5.55 9.22
C ARG A 264 -23.34 -5.12 9.44
N ILE A 265 -22.45 -6.08 9.68
CA ILE A 265 -21.00 -5.82 9.74
C ILE A 265 -20.46 -5.72 8.33
N GLY A 266 -19.82 -4.59 8.02
CA GLY A 266 -19.13 -4.36 6.75
C GLY A 266 -17.63 -4.57 6.88
N VAL A 267 -16.95 -4.65 5.74
CA VAL A 267 -15.50 -4.54 5.65
C VAL A 267 -15.20 -3.33 4.77
N ALA A 268 -14.58 -2.31 5.37
CA ALA A 268 -14.19 -1.08 4.67
C ALA A 268 -12.86 -1.27 3.92
N ALA A 269 -11.95 -2.07 4.48
CA ALA A 269 -10.67 -2.41 3.87
C ALA A 269 -10.18 -3.76 4.40
N ASP A 270 -9.57 -4.57 3.54
CA ASP A 270 -8.96 -5.84 3.90
C ASP A 270 -7.57 -5.94 3.27
N SER A 271 -6.53 -5.85 4.08
CA SER A 271 -5.14 -6.04 3.64
C SER A 271 -4.61 -7.46 3.88
N THR A 272 -5.41 -8.34 4.47
CA THR A 272 -5.06 -9.76 4.65
C THR A 272 -5.25 -10.59 3.38
N GLY A 273 -6.01 -10.05 2.41
CA GLY A 273 -6.26 -10.70 1.12
C GLY A 273 -6.98 -12.05 1.23
N THR A 274 -7.59 -12.36 2.39
CA THR A 274 -8.23 -13.65 2.67
C THR A 274 -9.75 -13.47 2.86
N PRO A 275 -10.57 -13.66 1.80
CA PRO A 275 -12.02 -13.50 1.87
C PRO A 275 -12.67 -14.38 2.95
N GLU A 276 -12.10 -15.55 3.23
CA GLU A 276 -12.55 -16.48 4.27
C GLU A 276 -12.31 -15.93 5.68
N LEU A 277 -11.17 -15.26 5.91
CA LEU A 277 -10.86 -14.58 7.16
C LEU A 277 -11.84 -13.43 7.39
N SER A 278 -12.03 -12.59 6.36
CA SER A 278 -13.03 -11.52 6.35
C SER A 278 -14.44 -12.02 6.69
N THR A 279 -14.88 -13.10 6.04
CA THR A 279 -16.19 -13.72 6.29
C THR A 279 -16.31 -14.32 7.70
N CYS A 280 -15.22 -14.89 8.23
CA CYS A 280 -15.19 -15.39 9.60
C CYS A 280 -15.32 -14.25 10.61
N VAL A 281 -14.55 -13.18 10.43
CA VAL A 281 -14.58 -11.99 11.30
C VAL A 281 -15.95 -11.32 11.27
N GLN A 282 -16.56 -11.15 10.09
CA GLN A 282 -17.92 -10.62 9.97
C GLN A 282 -18.94 -11.44 10.78
N ARG A 283 -18.83 -12.79 10.76
CA ARG A 283 -19.68 -13.67 11.56
C ARG A 283 -19.40 -13.57 13.06
N ALA A 284 -18.12 -13.51 13.45
CA ALA A 284 -17.73 -13.34 14.85
C ALA A 284 -18.25 -12.03 15.46
N LEU A 285 -18.33 -10.98 14.64
CA LEU A 285 -18.79 -9.65 15.06
C LEU A 285 -20.28 -9.40 14.78
N ALA A 286 -20.99 -10.31 14.11
CA ALA A 286 -22.35 -10.09 13.58
C ALA A 286 -23.37 -9.64 14.64
N THR A 287 -23.17 -10.06 15.89
CA THR A 287 -24.06 -9.73 17.01
C THR A 287 -23.68 -8.44 17.76
N LEU A 288 -22.58 -7.77 17.38
CA LEU A 288 -22.18 -6.53 18.00
C LEU A 288 -23.03 -5.38 17.48
N ALA A 289 -23.69 -4.68 18.40
CA ALA A 289 -24.30 -3.40 18.11
C ALA A 289 -23.21 -2.31 18.03
N ALA A 290 -23.34 -1.37 17.09
CA ALA A 290 -22.48 -0.20 17.09
C ALA A 290 -22.79 0.67 18.31
N PRO A 291 -21.79 1.02 19.13
CA PRO A 291 -22.00 1.98 20.19
C PRO A 291 -22.37 3.35 19.60
N GLY A 292 -23.37 4.02 20.20
CA GLY A 292 -23.80 5.36 19.77
C GLY A 292 -24.67 5.42 18.51
N GLY A 293 -25.08 4.28 17.92
CA GLY A 293 -26.08 4.23 16.83
C GLY A 293 -25.59 4.66 15.43
N GLY A 294 -24.32 5.04 15.29
CA GLY A 294 -23.67 5.39 14.02
C GLY A 294 -22.89 4.24 13.38
N ARG A 295 -22.32 4.47 12.19
CA ARG A 295 -21.31 3.58 11.61
C ARG A 295 -19.94 3.88 12.22
N VAL A 296 -19.20 2.85 12.57
CA VAL A 296 -17.89 2.95 13.21
C VAL A 296 -16.90 2.03 12.52
N ALA A 297 -15.76 2.56 12.10
CA ALA A 297 -14.71 1.78 11.44
C ALA A 297 -13.62 1.40 12.46
N VAL A 298 -13.38 0.11 12.65
CA VAL A 298 -12.41 -0.41 13.63
C VAL A 298 -11.35 -1.25 12.91
N PRO A 299 -10.05 -0.91 13.01
CA PRO A 299 -8.97 -1.72 12.44
C PRO A 299 -8.63 -2.90 13.37
N ILE A 300 -8.50 -4.09 12.79
CA ILE A 300 -8.11 -5.33 13.47
C ILE A 300 -6.83 -5.84 12.80
N ARG A 301 -5.73 -5.88 13.53
CA ARG A 301 -4.44 -6.39 13.05
C ARG A 301 -4.29 -7.87 13.39
N PHE A 302 -3.86 -8.65 12.41
CA PHE A 302 -3.55 -10.07 12.49
C PHE A 302 -2.06 -10.25 12.24
N GLU A 303 -1.35 -10.81 13.20
CA GLU A 303 0.09 -11.03 13.11
C GLU A 303 0.52 -12.33 13.80
N LEU A 304 1.52 -13.00 13.22
CA LEU A 304 2.23 -14.08 13.87
C LEU A 304 3.37 -13.49 14.71
N VAL A 305 3.27 -13.59 16.03
CA VAL A 305 4.33 -13.15 16.91
C VAL A 305 5.30 -14.31 17.11
N ALA A 306 6.54 -14.13 16.67
CA ALA A 306 7.60 -15.11 16.92
C ALA A 306 7.74 -15.36 18.44
N PRO A 307 8.03 -16.60 18.87
CA PRO A 307 8.29 -16.85 20.27
C PRO A 307 9.46 -15.98 20.69
N ALA A 308 9.32 -15.29 21.84
CA ALA A 308 10.42 -14.55 22.42
C ALA A 308 11.57 -15.53 22.61
N THR A 309 12.61 -15.44 21.78
CA THR A 309 13.86 -16.18 22.00
C THR A 309 14.35 -15.78 23.38
N ALA A 310 14.33 -16.72 24.31
CA ALA A 310 14.84 -16.52 25.65
C ALA A 310 16.27 -16.00 25.54
N ALA A 311 16.46 -14.71 25.84
CA ALA A 311 17.76 -14.10 25.87
C ALA A 311 18.59 -14.78 26.97
N ALA A 312 19.64 -15.49 26.54
CA ALA A 312 20.86 -15.74 27.28
C ALA A 312 20.72 -16.20 28.75
N ALA A 313 20.25 -17.43 28.97
CA ALA A 313 20.72 -18.22 30.12
C ALA A 313 22.11 -18.77 29.77
N GLY A 314 23.17 -17.99 30.00
CA GLY A 314 24.50 -18.36 29.52
C GLY A 314 25.65 -17.45 29.91
N THR A 315 25.71 -16.95 31.15
CA THR A 315 26.98 -16.58 31.77
C THR A 315 27.06 -17.19 33.16
N GLY A 316 27.61 -18.40 33.20
CA GLY A 316 28.07 -19.04 34.41
C GLY A 316 29.24 -18.27 35.03
N SER A 317 29.09 -18.03 36.33
CA SER A 317 30.10 -17.94 37.39
C SER A 317 31.60 -17.87 37.02
N ALA A 318 32.26 -16.82 37.49
CA ALA A 318 33.58 -16.92 38.12
C ALA A 318 33.69 -15.90 39.27
N PRO A 319 34.00 -16.32 40.52
CA PRO A 319 34.30 -15.39 41.61
C PRO A 319 35.78 -14.99 41.55
N ALA A 320 36.06 -13.68 41.60
CA ALA A 320 37.42 -13.19 41.81
C ALA A 320 37.70 -13.13 43.33
N ARG A 321 38.82 -13.76 43.72
CA ARG A 321 39.52 -13.53 44.98
C ARG A 321 40.32 -12.25 44.92
#